data_AF-A0A1V5BG85-F1
#
_entry.id   AF-A0A1V5BG85-F1
#
_cell.length_a   1.000
_cell.length_b   1.000
_cell.length_c   1.000
_cell.angle_alpha   90.00
_cell.angle_beta   90.00
_cell.angle_gamma   90.00
#
_symmetry.space_group_name_H-M   'P 1'
#
loop_
_entity.id
_entity.type
_entity.pdbx_description
1 polymer ?
#
loop_
_entity_poly.entity_id
_entity_poly.type
_entity_poly.pdbx_seq_one_letter_code
_entity_poly.pdbx_strand_id
1 'polypeptide(L)'
;MNESDKICHLAELGFDIAQPKGFKPHAVERLFRESVKAITELRGVDLSKCDYRATVSGRIQKTIDRMGDDQAFVPERMGLDAKADVFADYFVDKILNDICEGKPGRLKKMSNSLADGFYSATLSIRRRYWDDRNSNKENHAEMEEIR
;
A
#
# COMPACT_ATOMS: atom_id res chain seq x y z
N MET A 1 -2.18 -10.58 15.79
CA MET A 1 -1.49 -10.25 14.52
C MET A 1 -0.11 -9.72 14.86
N ASN A 2 0.94 -10.41 14.41
CA ASN A 2 2.34 -10.00 14.66
C ASN A 2 2.73 -8.82 13.74
N GLU A 3 3.95 -8.29 13.88
CA GLU A 3 4.43 -7.16 13.04
C GLU A 3 4.45 -7.50 11.54
N SER A 4 4.89 -8.70 11.19
CA SER A 4 4.98 -9.15 9.79
C SER A 4 3.60 -9.26 9.16
N ASP A 5 2.64 -9.88 9.85
CA ASP A 5 1.25 -10.00 9.40
C ASP A 5 0.65 -8.60 9.15
N LYS A 6 0.93 -7.64 10.04
CA LYS A 6 0.42 -6.26 9.90
C LYS A 6 0.97 -5.58 8.65
N ILE A 7 2.27 -5.73 8.40
CA ILE A 7 2.91 -5.16 7.22
C ILE A 7 2.45 -5.84 5.94
N CYS A 8 2.26 -7.17 5.96
CA CYS A 8 1.69 -7.91 4.84
C CYS A 8 0.30 -7.40 4.49
N HIS A 9 -0.58 -7.23 5.49
CA HIS A 9 -1.93 -6.73 5.23
C HIS A 9 -1.94 -5.29 4.72
N LEU A 10 -1.08 -4.42 5.26
CA LEU A 10 -0.94 -3.07 4.70
C LEU A 10 -0.49 -3.12 3.23
N ALA A 11 0.38 -4.07 2.86
CA ALA A 11 0.82 -4.24 1.48
C ALA A 11 -0.30 -4.73 0.56
N GLU A 12 -1.22 -5.57 1.04
CA GLU A 12 -2.43 -5.97 0.32
C GLU A 12 -3.30 -4.74 0.01
N LEU A 13 -3.60 -3.92 1.02
CA LEU A 13 -4.35 -2.67 0.84
C LEU A 13 -3.65 -1.73 -0.15
N GLY A 14 -2.31 -1.63 -0.08
CA GLY A 14 -1.53 -0.83 -1.03
C GLY A 14 -1.59 -1.37 -2.46
N PHE A 15 -1.57 -2.68 -2.63
CA PHE A 15 -1.65 -3.35 -3.94
C PHE A 15 -3.03 -3.19 -4.59
N ASP A 16 -4.09 -3.15 -3.77
CA ASP A 16 -5.46 -2.89 -4.23
C ASP A 16 -5.67 -1.44 -4.70
N ILE A 17 -4.90 -0.50 -4.13
CA ILE A 17 -4.85 0.90 -4.57
C ILE A 17 -4.07 1.04 -5.88
N ALA A 18 -2.88 0.46 -5.94
CA ALA A 18 -2.00 0.56 -7.09
C ALA A 18 -1.20 -0.71 -7.32
N GLN A 19 -1.25 -1.19 -8.56
CA GLN A 19 -0.48 -2.33 -9.01
C GLN A 19 0.71 -1.84 -9.85
N PRO A 20 1.91 -2.44 -9.67
CA PRO A 20 3.07 -2.03 -10.44
C PRO A 20 2.93 -2.45 -11.91
N LYS A 21 3.21 -1.54 -12.86
CA LYS A 21 3.37 -1.92 -14.28
C LYS A 21 4.73 -2.60 -14.49
N GLY A 22 4.72 -3.83 -15.00
CA GLY A 22 5.92 -4.64 -15.21
C GLY A 22 6.65 -4.99 -13.90
N PHE A 23 7.96 -5.22 -13.98
CA PHE A 23 8.78 -5.63 -12.82
C PHE A 23 9.16 -4.45 -11.89
N LYS A 24 8.25 -3.51 -11.60
CA LYS A 24 8.57 -2.31 -10.79
C LYS A 24 7.75 -2.19 -9.50
N PRO A 25 7.96 -3.08 -8.49
CA PRO A 25 7.18 -3.05 -7.24
C PRO A 25 7.37 -1.78 -6.41
N HIS A 26 8.43 -1.00 -6.68
CA HIS A 26 8.69 0.29 -6.04
C HIS A 26 7.53 1.29 -6.16
N ALA A 27 6.64 1.12 -7.15
CA ALA A 27 5.44 1.95 -7.26
C ALA A 27 4.52 1.79 -6.04
N VAL A 28 4.34 0.57 -5.54
CA VAL A 28 3.49 0.30 -4.35
C VAL A 28 4.22 0.68 -3.07
N GLU A 29 5.52 0.37 -2.99
CA GLU A 29 6.38 0.78 -1.87
C GLU A 29 6.38 2.30 -1.65
N ARG A 30 6.24 3.07 -2.73
CA ARG A 30 6.14 4.53 -2.67
C ARG A 30 4.93 4.99 -1.84
N LEU A 31 3.82 4.25 -1.83
CA LEU A 31 2.67 4.55 -0.97
C LEU A 31 3.05 4.49 0.51
N PHE A 32 3.79 3.46 0.91
CA PHE A 32 4.31 3.34 2.27
C PHE A 32 5.25 4.50 2.61
N ARG A 33 6.21 4.81 1.72
CA ARG A 33 7.19 5.89 1.95
C ARG A 33 6.54 7.26 2.04
N GLU A 34 5.56 7.56 1.19
CA GLU A 34 4.82 8.82 1.26
C GLU A 34 3.94 8.88 2.51
N SER A 35 3.39 7.76 2.99
CA SER A 35 2.66 7.70 4.26
C SER A 35 3.58 8.02 5.46
N VAL A 36 4.80 7.48 5.48
CA VAL A 36 5.80 7.85 6.51
C VAL A 36 6.13 9.34 6.47
N LYS A 37 6.32 9.92 5.27
CA LYS A 37 6.55 11.37 5.13
C LYS A 37 5.36 12.19 5.61
N ALA A 38 4.13 11.74 5.32
CA ALA A 38 2.90 12.39 5.78
C ALA A 38 2.89 12.61 7.29
N ILE A 39 3.40 11.64 8.06
CA ILE A 39 3.49 11.73 9.51
C ILE A 39 4.73 12.49 9.97
N THR A 40 5.89 12.23 9.36
CA THR A 40 7.20 12.65 9.91
C THR A 40 7.66 14.04 9.45
N GLU A 41 7.05 14.61 8.40
CA GLU A 41 7.35 15.97 7.93
C GLU A 41 6.56 17.05 8.69
N LEU A 42 5.55 16.65 9.45
CA LEU A 42 4.77 17.53 10.33
C LEU A 42 5.56 17.85 11.61
N ARG A 43 6.57 18.71 11.49
CA ARG A 43 7.45 19.07 12.62
C ARG A 43 6.70 19.95 13.62
N GLY A 44 6.63 19.51 14.88
CA GLY A 44 6.16 20.33 16.00
C GLY A 44 4.65 20.44 16.15
N VAL A 45 3.88 19.61 15.45
CA VAL A 45 2.42 19.55 15.57
C VAL A 45 2.02 18.18 16.08
N ASP A 46 1.46 18.12 17.29
CA ASP A 46 0.79 16.92 17.77
C ASP A 46 -0.60 16.86 17.14
N LEU A 47 -0.76 15.95 16.18
CA LEU A 47 -2.01 15.72 15.50
C LEU A 47 -2.86 14.67 16.21
N SER A 48 -4.17 14.82 16.08
CA SER A 48 -5.09 13.75 16.47
C SER A 48 -4.93 12.56 15.54
N LYS A 49 -5.42 11.40 15.99
CA LYS A 49 -5.48 10.18 15.18
C LYS A 49 -6.23 10.41 13.86
N CYS A 50 -7.32 11.17 13.89
CA CYS A 50 -8.11 11.52 12.70
C CYS A 50 -7.32 12.40 11.73
N ASP A 51 -6.56 13.38 12.24
CA ASP A 51 -5.77 14.26 11.38
C ASP A 51 -4.62 13.51 10.70
N TYR A 52 -3.99 12.56 11.39
CA TYR A 52 -2.99 11.68 10.78
C TYR A 52 -3.59 10.84 9.65
N ARG A 53 -4.80 10.28 9.85
CA ARG A 53 -5.50 9.49 8.82
C ARG A 53 -5.80 10.35 7.59
N ALA A 54 -6.39 11.53 7.80
CA ALA A 54 -6.68 12.47 6.72
C ALA A 54 -5.40 12.88 5.96
N THR A 55 -4.31 13.12 6.68
CA THR A 55 -3.02 13.50 6.08
C THR A 55 -2.42 12.37 5.24
N VAL A 56 -2.48 11.13 5.73
CA VAL A 56 -2.01 9.95 4.99
C VAL A 56 -2.89 9.69 3.76
N SER A 57 -4.22 9.65 3.91
CA SER A 57 -5.15 9.41 2.80
C SER A 57 -4.97 10.45 1.69
N GLY A 58 -4.99 11.74 2.03
CA GLY A 58 -4.82 12.80 1.05
C GLY A 58 -3.45 12.76 0.36
N ARG A 59 -2.39 12.27 1.03
CA ARG A 59 -1.07 12.11 0.42
C ARG A 59 -0.99 10.90 -0.51
N ILE A 60 -1.70 9.82 -0.21
CA ILE A 60 -1.82 8.65 -1.07
C ILE A 60 -2.53 9.02 -2.37
N GLN A 61 -3.69 9.67 -2.28
CA GLN A 61 -4.46 10.10 -3.46
C GLN A 61 -3.60 10.99 -4.38
N LYS A 62 -2.94 12.01 -3.83
CA LYS A 62 -2.00 12.86 -4.57
C LYS A 62 -0.82 12.09 -5.18
N THR A 63 -0.35 11.04 -4.51
CA THR A 63 0.76 10.22 -5.00
C THR A 63 0.32 9.40 -6.21
N ILE A 64 -0.87 8.82 -6.17
CA ILE A 64 -1.47 8.10 -7.30
C ILE A 64 -1.69 9.02 -8.49
N ASP A 65 -2.25 10.21 -8.27
CA ASP A 65 -2.45 11.19 -9.35
C ASP A 65 -1.12 11.55 -10.04
N ARG A 66 -0.02 11.65 -9.28
CA ARG A 66 1.32 11.97 -9.79
C ARG A 66 2.03 10.80 -10.44
N MET A 67 1.73 9.56 -10.06
CA MET A 67 2.29 8.38 -10.71
C MET A 67 1.83 8.31 -12.17
N GLY A 68 0.61 8.80 -12.46
CA GLY A 68 0.02 8.75 -13.78
C GLY A 68 -0.14 7.32 -14.28
N ASP A 69 -0.53 7.17 -15.55
CA ASP A 69 -0.72 5.85 -16.13
C ASP A 69 0.62 5.16 -16.48
N ASP A 70 1.75 5.84 -16.41
CA ASP A 70 3.05 5.28 -16.81
C ASP A 70 3.74 4.47 -15.71
N GLN A 71 3.51 4.80 -14.43
CA GLN A 71 4.24 4.19 -13.31
C GLN A 71 3.45 3.11 -12.58
N ALA A 72 2.12 3.21 -12.56
CA ALA A 72 1.26 2.26 -11.89
C ALA A 72 0.00 1.98 -12.72
N PHE A 73 -0.56 0.78 -12.55
CA PHE A 73 -1.91 0.47 -12.96
C PHE A 73 -2.82 0.64 -11.75
N VAL A 74 -3.81 1.50 -11.87
CA VAL A 74 -4.86 1.69 -10.85
C VAL A 74 -6.07 0.88 -11.33
N PRO A 75 -6.38 -0.28 -10.71
CA PRO A 75 -7.41 -1.19 -11.23
C PRO A 75 -8.78 -0.54 -11.35
N GLU A 76 -9.13 0.32 -10.39
CA GLU A 76 -10.39 1.06 -10.35
C GLU A 76 -10.11 2.46 -9.80
N ARG A 77 -10.28 3.50 -10.64
CA ARG A 77 -10.19 4.90 -10.17
C ARG A 77 -11.42 5.34 -9.39
N MET A 78 -12.60 4.76 -9.66
CA MET A 78 -13.77 4.93 -8.78
C MET A 78 -13.51 4.25 -7.43
N GLY A 79 -13.79 4.95 -6.33
CA GLY A 79 -13.57 4.45 -4.97
C GLY A 79 -12.12 4.51 -4.49
N LEU A 80 -11.22 5.20 -5.20
CA LEU A 80 -9.83 5.39 -4.79
C LEU A 80 -9.73 6.13 -3.45
N ASP A 81 -10.60 7.08 -3.20
CA ASP A 81 -10.76 7.79 -1.93
C ASP A 81 -11.05 6.82 -0.79
N ALA A 82 -12.04 5.96 -0.94
CA ALA A 82 -12.39 4.95 0.06
C ALA A 82 -11.25 3.95 0.31
N LYS A 83 -10.57 3.48 -0.75
CA LYS A 83 -9.41 2.59 -0.62
C LYS A 83 -8.24 3.28 0.10
N ALA A 84 -7.98 4.55 -0.23
CA ALA A 84 -6.95 5.35 0.43
C ALA A 84 -7.28 5.58 1.91
N ASP A 85 -8.55 5.80 2.25
CA ASP A 85 -9.00 5.94 3.64
C ASP A 85 -8.82 4.64 4.42
N VAL A 86 -9.19 3.49 3.85
CA VAL A 86 -8.96 2.17 4.49
C VAL A 86 -7.47 1.93 4.73
N PHE A 87 -6.63 2.21 3.74
CA PHE A 87 -5.18 2.13 3.90
C PHE A 87 -4.68 3.06 5.00
N ALA A 88 -5.13 4.32 5.01
CA ALA A 88 -4.69 5.33 5.96
C ALA A 88 -5.11 4.98 7.40
N ASP A 89 -6.34 4.52 7.57
CA ASP A 89 -6.85 4.02 8.85
C ASP A 89 -5.99 2.86 9.37
N TYR A 90 -5.70 1.89 8.51
CA TYR A 90 -4.87 0.75 8.91
C TYR A 90 -3.42 1.17 9.19
N PHE A 91 -2.83 2.04 8.38
CA PHE A 91 -1.49 2.58 8.58
C PHE A 91 -1.37 3.26 9.93
N VAL A 92 -2.30 4.16 10.25
CA VAL A 92 -2.28 4.90 11.51
C VAL A 92 -2.53 3.97 12.70
N ASP A 93 -3.47 3.04 12.60
CA ASP A 93 -3.84 2.18 13.72
C ASP A 93 -2.80 1.10 13.99
N LYS A 94 -2.38 0.39 12.94
CA LYS A 94 -1.57 -0.82 13.10
C LYS A 94 -0.07 -0.57 12.94
N ILE A 95 0.32 0.43 12.16
CA ILE A 95 1.74 0.73 11.96
C ILE A 95 2.19 1.85 12.91
N LEU A 96 1.56 3.02 12.84
CA LEU A 96 1.94 4.14 13.69
C LEU A 96 1.63 3.85 15.16
N ASN A 97 0.39 3.47 15.50
CA ASN A 97 -0.01 3.29 16.89
C ASN A 97 0.48 1.97 17.49
N ASP A 98 0.20 0.82 16.87
CA ASP A 98 0.59 -0.45 17.50
C ASP A 98 2.11 -0.74 17.42
N ILE A 99 2.74 -0.62 16.24
CA ILE A 99 4.18 -0.97 16.07
C ILE A 99 5.09 0.16 16.58
N CYS A 100 4.72 1.41 16.30
CA CYS A 100 5.52 2.58 16.61
C CYS A 100 5.06 3.35 17.85
N GLU A 101 4.10 2.82 18.62
CA GLU A 101 3.56 3.42 19.86
C GLU A 101 3.03 4.85 19.70
N GLY A 102 2.49 5.16 18.52
CA GLY A 102 1.95 6.49 18.18
C GLY A 102 3.03 7.56 17.98
N LYS A 103 4.32 7.19 17.98
CA LYS A 103 5.44 8.15 17.95
C LYS A 103 5.99 8.33 16.52
N PRO A 104 5.83 9.52 15.90
CA PRO A 104 6.43 9.81 14.59
C PRO A 104 7.95 9.57 14.54
N GLY A 105 8.66 9.89 15.63
CA GLY A 105 10.10 9.66 15.73
C GLY A 105 10.49 8.17 15.66
N ARG A 106 9.65 7.28 16.20
CA ARG A 106 9.87 5.83 16.13
C ARG A 106 9.53 5.30 14.74
N LEU A 107 8.43 5.77 14.15
CA LEU A 107 8.09 5.48 12.75
C LEU A 107 9.23 5.85 11.81
N LYS A 108 9.83 7.03 11.98
CA LYS A 108 10.99 7.46 11.19
C LYS A 108 12.18 6.50 11.32
N LYS A 109 12.50 6.08 12.55
CA LYS A 109 13.62 5.15 12.82
C LYS A 109 13.39 3.77 12.20
N MET A 110 12.17 3.25 12.27
CA MET A 110 11.80 1.93 11.75
C MET A 110 11.43 1.94 10.26
N SER A 111 11.32 3.11 9.64
CA SER A 111 10.77 3.26 8.30
C SER A 111 11.46 2.41 7.23
N ASN A 112 12.78 2.22 7.31
CA ASN A 112 13.51 1.41 6.35
C ASN A 112 13.18 -0.08 6.49
N SER A 113 13.22 -0.65 7.70
CA SER A 113 12.90 -2.06 7.91
C SER A 113 11.44 -2.38 7.59
N LEU A 114 10.52 -1.49 7.95
CA LEU A 114 9.11 -1.63 7.62
C LEU A 114 8.87 -1.52 6.10
N ALA A 115 9.58 -0.63 5.39
CA ALA A 115 9.52 -0.52 3.94
C ALA A 115 10.04 -1.80 3.26
N ASP A 116 11.11 -2.40 3.76
CA ASP A 116 11.67 -3.65 3.23
C ASP A 116 10.68 -4.81 3.39
N GLY A 117 10.02 -4.89 4.55
CA GLY A 117 8.94 -5.86 4.81
C GLY A 117 7.75 -5.64 3.87
N PHE A 118 7.32 -4.38 3.72
CA PHE A 118 6.21 -4.01 2.83
C PHE A 118 6.51 -4.35 1.36
N TYR A 119 7.73 -4.06 0.91
CA TYR A 119 8.21 -4.39 -0.43
C TYR A 119 8.23 -5.91 -0.67
N SER A 120 8.76 -6.67 0.29
CA SER A 120 8.81 -8.13 0.22
C SER A 120 7.42 -8.77 0.19
N ALA A 121 6.47 -8.23 0.96
CA ALA A 121 5.08 -8.63 0.92
C ALA A 121 4.44 -8.32 -0.45
N THR A 122 4.65 -7.11 -0.97
CA THR A 122 4.18 -6.69 -2.30
C THR A 122 4.67 -7.63 -3.40
N LEU A 123 5.94 -8.04 -3.37
CA LEU A 123 6.48 -9.01 -4.33
C LEU A 123 5.76 -10.35 -4.29
N SER A 124 5.43 -10.81 -3.09
CA SER A 124 4.74 -12.09 -2.87
C SER A 124 3.28 -12.03 -3.31
N ILE A 125 2.57 -10.94 -2.99
CA ILE A 125 1.21 -10.66 -3.47
C ILE A 125 1.18 -10.64 -4.99
N ARG A 126 2.12 -9.91 -5.62
CA ARG A 126 2.20 -9.80 -7.07
C ARG A 126 2.42 -11.15 -7.75
N ARG A 127 3.30 -12.01 -7.22
CA ARG A 127 3.51 -13.36 -7.76
C ARG A 127 2.21 -14.15 -7.77
N ARG A 128 1.56 -14.29 -6.61
CA ARG A 128 0.27 -14.99 -6.48
C ARG A 128 -0.77 -14.44 -7.45
N TYR A 129 -0.92 -13.11 -7.52
CA TYR A 129 -1.89 -12.47 -8.40
C TYR A 129 -1.70 -12.84 -9.88
N TRP A 130 -0.45 -12.89 -10.37
CA TRP A 130 -0.19 -13.28 -11.76
C TRP A 130 -0.26 -14.78 -11.98
N ASP A 131 0.16 -15.59 -11.01
CA ASP A 131 0.01 -17.05 -11.06
C ASP A 131 -1.48 -17.41 -11.19
N ASP A 132 -2.32 -16.87 -10.30
CA ASP A 132 -3.78 -17.07 -10.30
C ASP A 132 -4.42 -16.59 -11.62
N ARG A 133 -3.96 -15.43 -12.12
CA ARG A 133 -4.49 -14.87 -13.38
C ARG A 133 -4.08 -15.68 -14.60
N ASN A 134 -2.88 -16.24 -14.61
CA ASN A 134 -2.40 -17.07 -15.72
C ASN A 134 -3.09 -18.44 -15.71
N SER A 135 -3.21 -19.08 -14.54
CA SER A 135 -3.97 -20.34 -14.41
C SER A 135 -5.44 -20.18 -14.81
N ASN A 136 -6.08 -19.05 -14.47
CA ASN A 136 -7.44 -18.77 -14.92
C ASN A 136 -7.55 -18.53 -16.44
N LYS A 137 -6.51 -17.98 -17.09
CA LYS A 137 -6.49 -17.82 -18.54
C LYS A 137 -6.32 -19.16 -19.26
N GLU A 138 -5.46 -20.04 -18.76
CA GLU A 138 -5.28 -21.39 -19.30
C GLU A 138 -6.58 -22.19 -19.18
N ASN A 139 -7.25 -22.15 -18.03
CA ASN A 139 -8.56 -22.79 -17.84
C ASN A 139 -9.64 -22.23 -18.77
N HIS A 140 -9.65 -20.92 -19.03
CA HIS A 140 -10.60 -20.32 -19.95
C HIS A 140 -10.32 -20.66 -21.42
N ALA A 141 -9.04 -20.75 -21.82
CA ALA A 141 -8.65 -21.15 -23.16
C ALA A 141 -8.99 -22.63 -23.44
N GLU A 142 -8.74 -23.52 -22.47
CA GLU A 142 -9.13 -24.94 -22.57
C GLU A 142 -10.64 -25.14 -22.69
N MET A 143 -11.45 -24.33 -21.99
CA MET A 143 -12.92 -24.40 -22.12
C MET A 143 -13.47 -23.86 -23.44
N GLU A 144 -12.73 -23.00 -24.13
CA GLU A 144 -13.12 -22.46 -25.44
C GLU A 144 -12.74 -23.40 -26.60
N GLU A 145 -11.66 -24.20 -26.45
CA GLU A 145 -11.27 -25.23 -27.43
C GLU A 145 -12.12 -26.51 -27.38
N ILE A 146 -12.83 -26.77 -26.28
CA ILE A 146 -13.71 -27.95 -26.11
C ILE A 146 -15.12 -27.72 -26.71
N ARG A 147 -15.40 -26.54 -27.28
CA ARG A 147 -16.72 -26.13 -27.79
C ARG A 147 -16.80 -26.10 -29.31
#